data_AF-A0A0P7XS87-F1
#
_entry.id   AF-A0A0P7XS87-F1
#
_cell.length_a   1.000
_cell.length_b   1.000
_cell.length_c   1.000
_cell.angle_alpha   90.00
_cell.angle_beta   90.00
_cell.angle_gamma   90.00
#
_symmetry.space_group_name_H-M   'P 1'
#
loop_
_entity.id
_entity.type
_entity.pdbx_description
1 polymer ?
#
loop_
_entity_poly.entity_id
_entity_poly.type
_entity_poly.pdbx_seq_one_letter_code
_entity_poly.pdbx_strand_id
1 'polypeptide(L)'
;MPRQTGPYTLGDIARALGFTAHGDDTLCIAGAAEPADAGPRDLAIATTPAYAARLADGRARAALLWDGADWRALGLEGALCPPRPRFALSTLTATFDPGPGYPAGR
;
A
#
# COMPACT_ATOMS: atom_id res chain seq x y z
N MET A 1 9.19 -7.40 -25.75
CA MET A 1 8.19 -7.41 -24.66
C MET A 1 8.02 -5.99 -24.15
N PRO A 2 6.83 -5.37 -24.24
CA PRO A 2 6.63 -4.01 -23.75
C PRO A 2 6.79 -4.00 -22.23
N ARG A 3 7.64 -3.11 -21.71
CA ARG A 3 7.84 -2.90 -20.28
C ARG A 3 6.58 -2.24 -19.73
N GLN A 4 5.87 -2.92 -18.85
CA GLN A 4 4.67 -2.41 -18.20
C GLN A 4 5.08 -1.39 -17.14
N THR A 5 4.63 -0.14 -17.29
CA THR A 5 5.00 0.99 -16.44
C THR A 5 4.18 0.97 -15.14
N GLY A 6 4.64 0.14 -14.21
CA GLY A 6 4.17 -0.08 -12.84
C GLY A 6 4.52 -1.50 -12.43
N PRO A 7 5.69 -1.79 -11.83
CA PRO A 7 6.28 -3.14 -11.89
C PRO A 7 5.71 -4.14 -10.88
N TYR A 8 4.76 -3.76 -10.02
CA TYR A 8 4.30 -4.64 -8.94
C TYR A 8 2.79 -4.77 -8.91
N THR A 9 2.31 -5.99 -8.77
CA THR A 9 0.92 -6.27 -8.43
C THR A 9 0.69 -6.14 -6.93
N LEU A 10 -0.56 -6.04 -6.49
CA LEU A 10 -0.91 -6.06 -5.07
C LEU A 10 -0.35 -7.32 -4.37
N GLY A 11 -0.39 -8.48 -5.04
CA GLY A 11 0.18 -9.73 -4.57
C GLY A 11 1.71 -9.69 -4.46
N ASP A 12 2.40 -9.08 -5.43
CA ASP A 12 3.85 -8.88 -5.35
C ASP A 12 4.23 -8.02 -4.15
N ILE A 13 3.48 -6.94 -3.92
CA ILE A 13 3.69 -6.04 -2.78
C ILE A 13 3.41 -6.77 -1.47
N ALA A 14 2.32 -7.52 -1.38
CA ALA A 14 2.01 -8.35 -0.21
C ALA A 14 3.15 -9.31 0.10
N ARG A 15 3.65 -10.02 -0.91
CA ARG A 15 4.74 -10.98 -0.77
C ARG A 15 6.05 -10.31 -0.37
N ALA A 16 6.37 -9.15 -0.94
CA ALA A 16 7.55 -8.38 -0.60
C ALA A 16 7.52 -7.87 0.86
N LEU A 17 6.33 -7.52 1.35
CA LEU A 17 6.12 -7.04 2.71
C LEU A 17 5.86 -8.17 3.74
N GLY A 18 5.74 -9.42 3.30
CA GLY A 18 5.38 -10.55 4.16
C GLY A 18 3.93 -10.50 4.66
N PHE A 19 3.05 -9.86 3.91
CA PHE A 19 1.62 -9.73 4.20
C PHE A 19 0.77 -10.59 3.28
N THR A 20 -0.51 -10.69 3.59
CA THR A 20 -1.51 -11.34 2.73
C THR A 20 -2.27 -10.28 1.96
N ALA A 21 -2.33 -10.43 0.63
CA ALA A 21 -3.27 -9.69 -0.20
C ALA A 21 -4.66 -10.31 -0.07
N HIS A 22 -5.66 -9.46 0.10
CA HIS A 22 -7.06 -9.83 0.07
C HIS A 22 -7.71 -9.27 -1.18
N GLY A 23 -8.65 -10.00 -1.77
CA GLY A 23 -9.33 -9.56 -3.00
C GLY A 23 -8.50 -9.85 -4.24
N ASP A 24 -8.50 -8.92 -5.19
CA ASP A 24 -7.76 -9.02 -6.45
C ASP A 24 -6.27 -8.67 -6.23
N ASP A 25 -5.43 -9.70 -6.17
CA ASP A 25 -3.99 -9.56 -6.01
C ASP A 25 -3.26 -9.20 -7.32
N THR A 26 -3.96 -9.21 -8.46
CA THR A 26 -3.40 -8.90 -9.79
C THR A 26 -3.44 -7.42 -10.12
N LEU A 27 -4.03 -6.59 -9.25
CA LEU A 27 -4.12 -5.14 -9.40
C LEU A 27 -2.73 -4.53 -9.56
N CYS A 28 -2.49 -3.85 -10.68
CA CYS A 28 -1.24 -3.15 -10.94
C CYS A 28 -1.11 -1.90 -10.07
N ILE A 29 -0.08 -1.88 -9.24
CA ILE A 29 0.23 -0.76 -8.36
C ILE A 29 1.48 -0.03 -8.89
N ALA A 30 1.31 1.26 -9.18
CA ALA A 30 2.35 2.17 -9.65
C ALA A 30 3.02 2.94 -8.51
N GLY A 31 2.30 3.16 -7.41
CA GLY A 31 2.78 3.92 -6.26
C GLY A 31 1.92 3.72 -5.02
N ALA A 32 2.29 4.38 -3.93
CA ALA A 32 1.50 4.47 -2.72
C ALA A 32 1.19 5.95 -2.45
N ALA A 33 -0.03 6.24 -2.01
CA ALA A 33 -0.50 7.60 -1.80
C ALA A 33 -1.50 7.67 -0.63
N GLU A 34 -1.79 8.87 -0.17
CA GLU A 34 -2.85 9.09 0.82
C GLU A 34 -4.21 8.70 0.23
N PRO A 35 -5.15 8.17 1.03
CA PRO A 35 -6.42 7.63 0.54
C PRO A 35 -7.27 8.63 -0.23
N ALA A 36 -7.16 9.93 0.05
CA ALA A 36 -7.87 10.98 -0.69
C ALA A 36 -7.22 11.31 -2.05
N ASP A 37 -5.89 11.18 -2.16
CA ASP A 37 -5.12 11.53 -3.37
C ASP A 37 -4.80 10.30 -4.23
N ALA A 38 -4.98 9.09 -3.69
CA ALA A 38 -4.63 7.85 -4.34
C ALA A 38 -5.48 7.62 -5.59
N GLY A 39 -4.79 7.51 -6.72
CA GLY A 39 -5.39 7.19 -8.00
C GLY A 39 -5.71 5.70 -8.16
N PRO A 40 -6.33 5.31 -9.28
CA PRO A 40 -6.74 3.92 -9.53
C PRO A 40 -5.58 2.93 -9.71
N ARG A 41 -4.34 3.43 -9.79
CA ARG A 41 -3.11 2.62 -9.83
C ARG A 41 -2.26 2.79 -8.58
N ASP A 42 -2.76 3.51 -7.57
CA ASP A 42 -2.03 3.72 -6.33
C ASP A 42 -2.61 2.86 -5.22
N LEU A 43 -1.73 2.41 -4.33
CA LEU A 43 -2.10 1.78 -3.08
C LEU A 43 -2.39 2.87 -2.05
N ALA A 44 -3.66 3.03 -1.69
CA ALA A 44 -4.07 3.98 -0.67
C ALA A 44 -3.58 3.54 0.72
N ILE A 45 -2.94 4.43 1.47
CA ILE A 45 -2.43 4.12 2.81
C ILE A 45 -3.45 4.55 3.87
N ALA A 46 -4.32 3.62 4.28
CA ALA A 46 -5.42 3.85 5.22
C ALA A 46 -5.32 2.96 6.46
N THR A 47 -4.25 3.14 7.23
CA THR A 47 -3.92 2.32 8.41
C THR A 47 -4.81 2.57 9.64
N THR A 48 -5.73 3.53 9.56
CA THR A 48 -6.72 3.81 10.63
C THR A 48 -8.11 4.07 10.03
N PRO A 49 -9.20 3.85 10.79
CA PRO A 49 -10.57 4.10 10.32
C PRO A 49 -10.81 5.52 9.81
N ALA A 50 -10.18 6.53 10.42
CA ALA A 50 -10.30 7.93 10.00
C ALA A 50 -9.74 8.18 8.60
N TYR A 51 -8.66 7.47 8.22
CA TYR A 51 -8.08 7.54 6.88
C TYR A 51 -8.85 6.66 5.89
N ALA A 52 -9.41 5.53 6.34
CA ALA A 52 -10.27 4.72 5.48
C ALA A 52 -11.55 5.47 5.07
N ALA A 53 -12.09 6.36 5.90
CA ALA A 53 -13.19 7.23 5.50
C ALA A 53 -12.85 8.11 4.29
N ARG A 54 -11.58 8.48 4.12
CA ARG A 54 -11.09 9.28 2.99
C ARG A 54 -10.87 8.48 1.71
N LEU A 55 -10.95 7.15 1.74
CA LEU A 55 -10.90 6.34 0.51
C LEU A 55 -12.03 6.69 -0.45
N ALA A 56 -13.18 7.07 0.09
CA ALA A 56 -14.32 7.50 -0.70
C ALA A 56 -14.06 8.80 -1.48
N ASP A 57 -13.12 9.65 -1.03
CA ASP A 57 -12.72 10.87 -1.71
C ASP A 57 -11.70 10.61 -2.83
N GLY A 58 -10.95 9.51 -2.72
CA GLY A 58 -9.96 9.08 -3.70
C GLY A 58 -10.53 8.20 -4.82
N ARG A 59 -9.64 7.60 -5.61
CA ARG A 59 -9.97 6.68 -6.70
C ARG A 59 -9.21 5.36 -6.61
N ALA A 60 -8.64 5.06 -5.45
CA ALA A 60 -7.85 3.86 -5.25
C ALA A 60 -8.72 2.61 -5.33
N ARG A 61 -8.19 1.58 -5.99
CA ARG A 61 -8.81 0.25 -6.05
C ARG A 61 -8.28 -0.69 -4.98
N ALA A 62 -7.10 -0.39 -4.46
CA ALA A 62 -6.47 -1.14 -3.39
C ALA A 62 -6.00 -0.23 -2.26
N ALA A 63 -6.02 -0.76 -1.03
CA ALA A 63 -5.51 -0.04 0.13
C ALA A 63 -4.72 -0.91 1.09
N LEU A 64 -3.76 -0.30 1.77
CA LEU A 64 -3.14 -0.82 2.99
C LEU A 64 -3.99 -0.40 4.19
N LEU A 65 -4.57 -1.37 4.89
CA LEU A 65 -5.48 -1.19 6.01
C LEU A 65 -4.88 -1.72 7.32
N TRP A 66 -5.65 -1.65 8.40
CA TRP A 66 -5.32 -2.31 9.67
C TRP A 66 -5.78 -3.78 9.67
N ASP A 67 -5.27 -4.55 10.63
CA ASP A 67 -5.69 -5.94 10.83
C ASP A 67 -7.20 -6.06 11.11
N GLY A 68 -7.89 -6.94 10.41
CA GLY A 68 -9.34 -7.09 10.53
C GLY A 68 -10.17 -5.97 9.91
N ALA A 69 -9.58 -5.08 9.11
CA ALA A 69 -10.34 -4.08 8.36
C ALA A 69 -11.22 -4.73 7.27
N ASP A 70 -12.48 -4.28 7.15
CA ASP A 70 -13.39 -4.72 6.11
C ASP A 70 -13.22 -3.89 4.83
N TRP A 71 -12.26 -4.30 4.01
CA TRP A 71 -11.98 -3.65 2.72
C TRP A 71 -13.14 -3.72 1.73
N ARG A 72 -14.02 -4.73 1.83
CA ARG A 72 -15.20 -4.84 0.97
C ARG A 72 -16.24 -3.79 1.32
N ALA A 73 -16.43 -3.53 2.61
CA ALA A 73 -17.30 -2.45 3.08
C ALA A 73 -16.79 -1.06 2.66
N LEU A 74 -15.49 -0.93 2.41
CA LEU A 74 -14.84 0.30 1.91
C LEU A 74 -14.89 0.43 0.37
N GLY A 75 -15.48 -0.55 -0.33
CA GLY A 75 -15.61 -0.51 -1.80
C GLY A 75 -14.33 -0.80 -2.57
N LEU A 76 -13.33 -1.44 -1.94
CA LEU A 76 -12.06 -1.78 -2.56
C LEU A 76 -12.13 -3.11 -3.33
N GLU A 77 -11.35 -3.20 -4.41
CA GLU A 77 -11.15 -4.43 -5.18
C GLU A 77 -10.09 -5.34 -4.52
N GLY A 78 -9.12 -4.74 -3.84
CA GLY A 78 -8.10 -5.47 -3.07
C GLY A 78 -7.61 -4.70 -1.83
N ALA A 79 -7.01 -5.41 -0.88
CA ALA A 79 -6.42 -4.78 0.30
C ALA A 79 -5.27 -5.57 0.90
N LEU A 80 -4.36 -4.87 1.57
CA LEU A 80 -3.33 -5.44 2.43
C LEU A 80 -3.71 -5.15 3.88
N CYS A 81 -3.93 -6.19 4.68
CA CYS A 81 -4.28 -6.04 6.10
C CYS A 81 -3.17 -6.65 6.97
N PRO A 82 -2.04 -5.96 7.19
CA PRO A 82 -0.97 -6.47 8.04
C PRO A 82 -1.41 -6.61 9.51
N PRO A 83 -1.05 -7.71 10.20
CA PRO A 83 -1.39 -7.93 11.61
C PRO A 83 -0.76 -6.90 12.56
N ARG A 84 0.29 -6.17 12.11
CA ARG A 84 0.95 -5.09 12.86
C ARG A 84 1.43 -3.97 11.93
N PRO A 85 0.62 -2.94 11.65
CA PRO A 85 1.02 -1.83 10.77
C PRO A 85 2.22 -1.04 11.30
N ARG A 86 2.44 -1.05 12.63
CA ARG A 86 3.55 -0.36 13.29
C ARG A 86 4.91 -1.01 13.02
N PHE A 87 4.96 -2.33 12.82
CA PHE A 87 6.21 -3.02 12.46
C PHE A 87 6.58 -2.85 10.99
N ALA A 88 5.60 -2.66 10.11
CA ALA A 88 5.83 -2.34 8.70
C ALA A 88 6.57 -1.00 8.55
N LEU A 89 6.18 0.02 9.34
CA LEU A 89 6.89 1.29 9.41
C LEU A 89 8.29 1.12 10.00
N SER A 90 8.47 0.36 11.09
CA SER A 90 9.80 0.14 11.69
C SER A 90 10.77 -0.62 10.80
N THR A 91 10.31 -1.59 10.00
CA THR A 91 11.13 -2.29 9.00
C THR A 91 11.42 -1.40 7.79
N LEU A 92 10.47 -0.54 7.38
CA LEU A 92 10.73 0.50 6.39
C LEU A 92 11.75 1.52 6.90
N THR A 93 11.67 1.96 8.15
CA THR A 93 12.69 2.83 8.75
C THR A 93 14.04 2.12 8.87
N ALA A 94 14.11 0.85 9.26
CA ALA A 94 15.39 0.13 9.30
C ALA A 94 16.00 -0.16 7.90
N THR A 95 15.18 -0.11 6.84
CA THR A 95 15.65 -0.28 5.46
C THR A 95 15.92 1.07 4.76
N PHE A 96 15.31 2.17 5.23
CA PHE A 96 15.43 3.53 4.67
C PHE A 96 16.09 4.57 5.60
N ASP A 97 16.50 4.19 6.81
CA ASP A 97 17.32 4.99 7.71
C ASP A 97 18.76 4.46 7.63
N PRO A 98 19.58 4.95 6.69
CA PRO A 98 20.97 5.10 7.02
C PRO A 98 21.01 6.14 8.14
N GLY A 99 21.67 5.82 9.25
CA GLY A 99 22.09 6.82 10.21
C GLY A 99 22.65 8.07 9.50
N PRO A 100 22.61 9.22 10.17
CA PRO A 100 22.57 10.55 9.58
C PRO A 100 23.67 10.74 8.53
N GLY A 101 23.28 10.80 7.24
CA GLY A 101 24.25 10.99 6.18
C GLY A 101 23.69 10.75 4.78
N TYR A 102 23.03 11.76 4.22
CA TYR A 102 23.04 11.94 2.77
C TYR A 102 24.51 12.20 2.35
N PRO A 103 25.00 11.58 1.25
CA PRO A 103 24.88 12.30 -0.02
C PRO A 103 24.36 11.45 -1.19
N ALA A 104 23.75 12.19 -2.12
CA ALA A 104 23.46 11.79 -3.48
C ALA A 104 24.69 11.17 -4.18
N GLY A 105 24.46 10.09 -4.92
CA GLY A 105 25.14 9.74 -6.17
C GLY A 105 26.66 9.86 -6.25
N ARG A 106 27.35 8.74 -6.06
CA ARG A 106 28.23 8.06 -7.04
C ARG A 106 28.75 6.76 -6.44
#